data_AF-A0A521XWV7-F1
#
_entry.id   AF-A0A521XWV7-F1
#
_cell.length_a   1.000
_cell.length_b   1.000
_cell.length_c   1.000
_cell.angle_alpha   90.00
_cell.angle_beta   90.00
_cell.angle_gamma   90.00
#
_symmetry.space_group_name_H-M   'P 1'
#
loop_
_entity.id
_entity.type
_entity.pdbx_description
1 polymer ?
#
loop_
_entity_poly.entity_id
_entity_poly.type
_entity_poly.pdbx_seq_one_letter_code
_entity_poly.pdbx_strand_id
1 'polypeptide(L)' 'AWKKISESTPLGRVAKPLEIAYAILFLASNISSYMTGSEIIVDGGFTAQ' A
#
# COMPACT_ATOMS: atom_id res chain seq x y z
N ALA A 1 -0.56 11.40 16.76
CA ALA A 1 0.19 10.94 15.57
C ALA A 1 -0.74 10.27 14.55
N TRP A 2 -1.34 9.12 14.87
CA TRP A 2 -2.16 8.33 13.94
C TRP A 2 -3.40 9.02 13.35
N LYS A 3 -4.03 9.94 14.10
CA LYS A 3 -5.21 10.70 13.64
C LYS A 3 -4.86 11.65 12.48
N LYS A 4 -3.81 12.45 12.61
CA LYS A 4 -3.31 13.35 11.54
C LYS A 4 -2.89 12.59 10.29
N ILE A 5 -2.24 11.43 10.45
CA ILE A 5 -1.82 10.59 9.31
C ILE A 5 -3.04 10.03 8.58
N SER A 6 -4.06 9.61 9.31
CA SER A 6 -5.30 9.08 8.72
C SER A 6 -6.02 10.13 7.88
N GLU A 7 -6.13 11.37 8.40
CA GLU A 7 -6.76 12.51 7.73
C GLU A 7 -6.01 12.97 6.46
N SER A 8 -4.71 12.67 6.32
CA SER A 8 -3.93 13.05 5.15
C SER A 8 -4.05 12.10 3.96
N THR A 9 -4.82 11.01 4.09
CA THR A 9 -5.04 10.02 3.02
C THR A 9 -6.49 10.05 2.56
N PRO A 10 -6.78 9.88 1.26
CA PRO A 10 -8.15 9.74 0.75
C PRO A 10 -8.98 8.65 1.44
N LEU A 11 -8.35 7.55 1.88
CA LEU A 11 -9.05 6.51 2.64
C LEU A 11 -9.40 6.90 4.09
N GLY A 12 -8.88 8.01 4.60
CA GLY A 12 -9.21 8.52 5.94
C GLY A 12 -8.74 7.64 7.09
N ARG A 13 -7.83 6.69 6.84
CA ARG A 13 -7.33 5.71 7.81
C ARG A 13 -5.95 5.21 7.45
N VAL A 14 -5.23 4.72 8.44
CA VAL A 14 -4.02 3.92 8.20
C VAL A 14 -4.37 2.53 7.67
N ALA A 15 -3.45 1.97 6.88
CA ALA A 15 -3.52 0.58 6.45
C ALA A 15 -3.46 -0.36 7.65
N LYS A 16 -4.22 -1.45 7.58
CA LYS A 16 -4.06 -2.59 8.48
C LYS A 16 -2.81 -3.36 8.06
N PRO A 17 -2.07 -4.01 8.98
CA PRO A 17 -0.88 -4.80 8.64
C PRO A 17 -1.11 -5.83 7.52
N LEU A 18 -2.30 -6.42 7.49
CA LEU A 18 -2.67 -7.43 6.50
C LEU A 18 -2.76 -6.86 5.07
N GLU A 19 -3.13 -5.59 4.91
CA GLU A 19 -3.17 -4.92 3.60
C GLU A 19 -1.76 -4.76 3.02
N ILE A 20 -0.76 -4.52 3.88
CA ILE A 20 0.65 -4.49 3.48
C ILE A 20 1.16 -5.90 3.19
N ALA A 21 0.80 -6.87 4.04
CA ALA A 21 1.20 -8.28 3.85
C ALA A 21 0.70 -8.85 2.51
N TYR A 22 -0.48 -8.46 2.05
CA TYR A 22 -0.99 -8.91 0.75
C TYR A 22 -0.21 -8.33 -0.44
N ALA A 23 0.24 -7.07 -0.37
CA ALA A 23 1.10 -6.51 -1.40
C ALA A 23 2.47 -7.20 -1.45
N ILE A 24 3.02 -7.52 -0.28
CA ILE A 24 4.26 -8.33 -0.17
C ILE A 24 4.02 -9.73 -0.75
N LEU A 25 2.93 -10.39 -0.38
CA LEU A 25 2.58 -11.72 -0.89
C LEU A 25 2.44 -11.70 -2.42
N PHE A 26 1.78 -10.68 -2.98
CA PHE A 26 1.68 -10.51 -4.42
C PHE A 26 3.06 -10.47 -5.07
N LEU A 27 3.95 -9.57 -4.61
CA LEU A 27 5.30 -9.40 -5.15
C LEU A 27 6.20 -10.64 -4.97
N ALA A 28 6.00 -11.39 -3.87
CA ALA A 28 6.74 -12.61 -3.60
C ALA A 28 6.19 -13.84 -4.34
N SER A 29 5.03 -13.72 -4.99
CA SER A 29 4.36 -14.83 -5.66
C SER A 29 4.61 -14.84 -7.17
N ASN A 30 4.22 -15.95 -7.82
CA ASN A 30 4.25 -16.05 -9.28
C ASN A 30 3.24 -15.13 -9.98
N ILE A 31 2.30 -14.52 -9.25
CA ILE A 31 1.30 -13.61 -9.82
C ILE A 31 1.98 -12.37 -10.42
N SER A 32 3.10 -11.91 -9.84
CA SER A 32 3.89 -10.79 -10.34
C SER A 32 5.12 -11.24 -11.14
N SER A 33 5.09 -12.42 -11.77
CA SER A 33 6.28 -13.05 -12.39
C SER A 33 6.96 -12.24 -13.50
N TYR A 34 6.26 -11.26 -14.10
CA TYR A 34 6.80 -10.37 -15.13
C TYR A 34 6.98 -8.92 -14.66
N MET A 35 6.78 -8.64 -13.37
CA MET A 35 6.98 -7.32 -12.78
C MET A 35 8.37 -7.25 -12.17
N THR A 36 9.19 -6.33 -12.67
CA THR A 36 10.51 -6.02 -12.10
C THR A 36 10.81 -4.53 -12.29
N GLY A 37 11.67 -3.97 -11.44
CA GLY A 37 12.08 -2.56 -11.50
C GLY A 37 10.94 -1.55 -11.30
N SER A 38 9.82 -1.98 -10.71
CA SER A 38 8.61 -1.17 -10.52
C SER A 38 8.19 -1.16 -9.05
N GLU A 39 7.61 -0.07 -8.59
CA GLU A 39 7.11 0.08 -7.22
C GLU A 39 5.60 -0.23 -7.14
N ILE A 40 5.17 -0.79 -6.01
CA ILE A 40 3.75 -0.87 -5.64
C ILE A 40 3.52 0.06 -4.46
N ILE A 41 2.70 1.09 -4.69
CA ILE A 41 2.35 2.08 -3.67
C ILE A 41 1.07 1.64 -2.94
N VAL A 42 1.17 1.45 -1.62
CA VAL A 42 0.06 1.04 -0.74
C VAL A 42 -0.04 2.02 0.42
N ASP A 43 -0.62 3.18 0.17
CA ASP A 43 -0.57 4.35 1.07
C ASP A 43 -1.94 4.99 1.34
N GLY A 44 -3.02 4.34 0.91
CA GLY A 44 -4.38 4.87 1.03
C GLY A 44 -4.67 6.10 0.19
N GLY A 45 -3.87 6.35 -0.85
CA GLY A 45 -4.02 7.45 -1.81
C GLY A 45 -3.21 8.70 -1.48
N PHE A 46 -2.28 8.62 -0.52
CA PHE A 46 -1.48 9.76 -0.07
C PHE A 46 -0.65 10.39 -1.18
N THR A 47 -0.05 9.59 -2.06
CA THR A 47 0.82 10.02 -3.16
C THR A 47 0.05 10.45 -4.41
N ALA A 48 -1.25 10.17 -4.51
CA ALA A 48 -2.03 10.34 -5.74
C ALA A 48 -2.93 11.59 -5.79
N GLN A 49 -2.89 12.44 -4.76
CA GLN A 49 -3.78 13.59 -4.57
C GLN A 49 -3.12 14.93 -4.92
#